data_AF-A0A920FAV9-F1
#
_entry.id   AF-A0A920FAV9-F1
#
_cell.length_a   1.000
_cell.length_b   1.000
_cell.length_c   1.000
_cell.angle_alpha   90.00
_cell.angle_beta   90.00
_cell.angle_gamma   90.00
#
_symmetry.space_group_name_H-M   'P 1'
#
loop_
_entity.id
_entity.type
_entity.pdbx_description
1 polymer ?
#
loop_
_entity_poly.entity_id
_entity_poly.type
_entity_poly.pdbx_seq_one_letter_code
_entity_poly.pdbx_strand_id
1 'polypeptide(L)'
;MADLHFLTAVQLSEKIKSKKISCLEMLDLFLSRIEKFNPSLNAIIYLDKEAARERAKEADEALAKGESWGALHGVPMTVKENFNIAGQPSTWGVPDLKK
;
A
#
# COMPACT_ATOMS: atom_id res chain seq x y z
N MET A 1 -18.80 -1.45 8.10
CA MET A 1 -18.28 -1.28 6.72
C MET A 1 -17.85 -2.65 6.25
N ALA A 2 -18.27 -3.08 5.05
CA ALA A 2 -17.91 -4.39 4.50
C ALA A 2 -16.41 -4.66 4.65
N ASP A 3 -16.01 -5.93 4.77
CA ASP A 3 -14.63 -6.37 4.93
C ASP A 3 -13.78 -6.09 3.68
N LEU A 4 -13.55 -4.81 3.36
CA LEU A 4 -12.76 -4.36 2.22
C LEU A 4 -11.37 -5.00 2.23
N HIS A 5 -10.81 -5.25 3.42
CA HIS A 5 -9.52 -5.89 3.61
C HIS A 5 -9.49 -7.40 3.28
N PHE A 6 -10.63 -8.05 3.06
CA PHE A 6 -10.72 -9.44 2.59
C PHE A 6 -11.03 -9.54 1.08
N LEU A 7 -11.22 -8.40 0.40
CA LEU A 7 -11.41 -8.39 -1.05
C LEU A 7 -10.12 -8.74 -1.78
N THR A 8 -10.27 -9.34 -2.96
CA THR A 8 -9.14 -9.59 -3.85
C THR A 8 -8.58 -8.28 -4.40
N ALA A 9 -7.32 -8.29 -4.84
CA ALA A 9 -6.71 -7.13 -5.50
C ALA A 9 -7.52 -6.64 -6.72
N VAL A 10 -8.16 -7.57 -7.45
CA VAL A 10 -9.04 -7.25 -8.58
C VAL A 10 -10.28 -6.48 -8.10
N GLN A 11 -10.95 -6.97 -7.06
CA GLN A 11 -12.12 -6.31 -6.48
C GLN A 11 -11.79 -4.93 -5.90
N LEU A 12 -10.60 -4.78 -5.30
CA LEU A 12 -10.10 -3.49 -4.82
C LEU A 12 -9.84 -2.53 -5.99
N SER A 13 -9.16 -2.98 -7.02
CA SER A 13 -8.92 -2.21 -8.25
C SER A 13 -10.22 -1.74 -8.91
N GLU A 14 -11.23 -2.60 -8.99
CA GLU A 14 -12.56 -2.24 -9.53
C GLU A 14 -13.25 -1.16 -8.70
N LYS A 15 -13.13 -1.22 -7.37
CA LYS A 15 -13.69 -0.19 -6.47
C LYS A 15 -12.99 1.15 -6.64
N ILE A 16 -11.67 1.16 -6.78
CA ILE A 16 -10.88 2.38 -7.08
C ILE A 16 -11.31 2.95 -8.44
N LYS A 17 -11.29 2.13 -9.51
CA LYS A 17 -11.65 2.55 -10.87
C LYS A 17 -13.07 3.11 -10.98
N SER A 18 -14.00 2.52 -10.22
CA SER A 18 -15.39 3.01 -10.14
C SER A 18 -15.59 4.17 -9.16
N LYS A 19 -14.50 4.70 -8.58
CA LYS A 19 -14.48 5.82 -7.61
C LYS A 19 -15.39 5.58 -6.39
N LYS A 20 -15.59 4.32 -6.02
CA LYS A 20 -16.35 3.93 -4.82
C LYS A 20 -15.54 4.08 -3.52
N ILE A 21 -14.22 4.14 -3.65
CA ILE A 21 -13.24 4.42 -2.60
C ILE A 21 -12.03 5.03 -3.31
N SER A 22 -11.39 6.02 -2.70
CA SER A 22 -10.15 6.58 -3.22
C SER A 22 -8.94 5.68 -2.90
N CYS A 23 -7.84 5.88 -3.61
CA CYS A 23 -6.57 5.22 -3.33
C CYS A 23 -6.09 5.58 -1.93
N LEU A 24 -6.22 6.86 -1.53
CA LEU A 24 -5.85 7.33 -0.20
C LEU A 24 -6.70 6.69 0.90
N GLU A 25 -8.03 6.66 0.74
CA GLU A 25 -8.94 6.02 1.70
C GLU A 25 -8.65 4.53 1.84
N MET A 26 -8.35 3.85 0.73
CA MET A 26 -7.99 2.43 0.75
C MET A 26 -6.66 2.21 1.47
N LEU A 27 -5.65 3.04 1.21
CA LEU A 27 -4.36 2.98 1.90
C LEU A 27 -4.53 3.19 3.41
N ASP A 28 -5.25 4.24 3.83
CA ASP A 28 -5.45 4.54 5.25
C ASP A 28 -6.17 3.38 5.98
N LEU A 29 -7.11 2.70 5.31
CA LEU A 29 -7.73 1.48 5.84
C LEU A 29 -6.69 0.39 6.16
N PHE A 30 -5.73 0.14 5.25
CA PHE A 30 -4.68 -0.84 5.49
C PHE A 30 -3.64 -0.37 6.50
N LEU A 31 -3.30 0.93 6.53
CA LEU A 31 -2.42 1.50 7.56
C LEU A 31 -3.00 1.33 8.96
N SER A 32 -4.30 1.57 9.17
CA SER A 32 -4.96 1.33 10.46
C SER A 32 -4.91 -0.15 10.87
N ARG A 33 -4.93 -1.07 9.91
CA ARG A 33 -4.75 -2.50 10.19
C ARG A 33 -3.31 -2.83 10.59
N ILE A 34 -2.33 -2.26 9.90
CA ILE A 34 -0.92 -2.42 10.27
C ILE A 34 -0.71 -1.93 11.70
N GLU A 35 -1.22 -0.75 12.04
CA GLU A 35 -1.13 -0.20 13.41
C GLU A 35 -1.77 -1.12 14.45
N LYS A 36 -2.92 -1.72 14.13
CA LYS A 36 -3.63 -2.61 15.04
C LYS A 36 -2.96 -3.98 15.23
N PHE A 37 -2.46 -4.59 14.15
CA PHE A 37 -2.09 -6.00 14.15
C PHE A 37 -0.57 -6.24 14.04
N ASN A 38 0.19 -5.33 13.45
CA ASN A 38 1.64 -5.54 13.28
C ASN A 38 2.42 -5.65 14.60
N PRO A 39 2.04 -5.02 15.73
CA PRO A 39 2.77 -5.21 16.98
C PRO A 39 2.86 -6.66 17.45
N SER A 40 1.84 -7.49 17.17
CA SER A 40 1.87 -8.92 17.52
C SER A 40 2.37 -9.81 16.39
N LEU A 41 2.17 -9.40 15.13
CA LEU A 41 2.54 -10.20 13.95
C LEU A 41 4.00 -10.01 13.52
N ASN A 42 4.57 -8.82 13.73
CA ASN A 42 5.89 -8.43 13.26
C ASN A 42 6.12 -8.73 11.76
N ALA A 43 5.11 -8.45 10.93
CA ALA A 43 5.12 -8.76 9.50
C ALA A 43 5.66 -7.60 8.64
N ILE A 44 5.46 -6.36 9.09
CA ILE A 44 5.95 -5.14 8.43
C ILE A 44 7.17 -4.64 9.19
N ILE A 45 8.34 -4.71 8.55
CA ILE A 45 9.62 -4.33 9.17
C ILE A 45 10.11 -2.93 8.78
N TYR A 46 9.56 -2.39 7.69
CA TYR A 46 9.81 -1.04 7.22
C TYR A 46 8.50 -0.50 6.64
N LEU A 47 8.19 0.75 6.96
CA LEU A 47 6.97 1.43 6.53
C LEU A 47 7.23 2.94 6.44
N ASP A 48 7.17 3.46 5.22
CA ASP A 48 7.15 4.89 4.95
C ASP A 48 5.70 5.32 4.69
N LYS A 49 5.02 5.79 5.73
CA LYS A 49 3.58 6.12 5.67
C LYS A 49 3.36 7.37 4.82
N GLU A 50 4.25 8.33 4.94
CA GLU A 50 4.21 9.62 4.28
C GLU A 50 4.34 9.44 2.76
N ALA A 51 5.38 8.73 2.30
CA ALA A 51 5.58 8.45 0.88
C ALA A 51 4.44 7.60 0.30
N ALA A 52 3.92 6.62 1.06
CA ALA A 52 2.79 5.83 0.61
C ALA A 52 1.51 6.69 0.41
N ARG A 53 1.23 7.61 1.34
CA ARG A 53 0.08 8.53 1.25
C ARG A 53 0.23 9.52 0.10
N GLU A 54 1.43 10.06 -0.11
CA GLU A 54 1.72 10.91 -1.26
C GLU A 54 1.44 10.16 -2.57
N ARG A 55 1.98 8.94 -2.70
CA ARG A 55 1.77 8.11 -3.89
C ARG A 55 0.30 7.75 -4.14
N ALA A 56 -0.48 7.54 -3.09
CA ALA A 56 -1.91 7.29 -3.19
C ALA A 56 -2.67 8.53 -3.70
N LYS A 57 -2.32 9.73 -3.22
CA LYS A 57 -2.90 11.00 -3.71
C LYS A 57 -2.60 11.21 -5.19
N GLU A 58 -1.37 10.97 -5.62
CA GLU A 58 -0.99 11.05 -7.04
C GLU A 58 -1.83 10.09 -7.91
N ALA A 59 -2.13 8.90 -7.40
CA ALA A 59 -2.98 7.93 -8.10
C ALA A 59 -4.41 8.45 -8.25
N ASP A 60 -4.99 9.00 -7.17
CA ASP A 60 -6.30 9.63 -7.20
C ASP A 60 -6.37 10.80 -8.18
N GLU A 61 -5.34 11.65 -8.23
CA GLU A 61 -5.22 12.76 -9.18
C GLU A 61 -5.11 12.28 -10.63
N ALA A 62 -4.30 11.25 -10.89
CA ALA A 62 -4.19 10.64 -12.21
C ALA A 62 -5.55 10.05 -12.66
N LEU A 63 -6.24 9.33 -11.77
CA LEU A 63 -7.56 8.78 -12.06
C LEU A 63 -8.61 9.88 -12.31
N ALA A 64 -8.53 11.01 -11.60
CA ALA A 64 -9.39 12.17 -11.84
C ALA A 64 -9.19 12.77 -13.24
N LYS A 65 -7.97 12.71 -13.78
CA LYS A 65 -7.60 13.14 -15.14
C LYS A 65 -7.93 12.10 -16.22
N GLY A 66 -8.46 10.94 -15.84
CA GLY A 66 -8.75 9.83 -16.76
C GLY A 66 -7.52 8.98 -17.10
N GLU A 67 -6.40 9.18 -16.41
CA GLU A 67 -5.18 8.39 -16.58
C GLU A 67 -5.27 7.08 -15.80
N SER A 68 -4.68 6.01 -16.35
CA SER A 68 -4.58 4.72 -15.68
C SER A 68 -3.13 4.26 -15.65
N TRP A 69 -2.68 3.81 -14.48
CA TRP A 69 -1.34 3.22 -14.29
C TRP A 69 -1.33 1.70 -14.47
N GLY A 70 -2.42 1.14 -15.01
CA GLY A 70 -2.55 -0.28 -15.29
C GLY A 70 -3.49 -1.02 -14.34
N ALA A 71 -3.39 -2.36 -14.34
CA ALA A 71 -4.37 -3.24 -13.70
C ALA A 71 -4.51 -3.02 -12.18
N LEU A 72 -3.44 -2.62 -11.50
CA LEU A 72 -3.37 -2.41 -10.06
C LEU A 72 -3.26 -0.92 -9.68
N HIS A 73 -3.70 -0.01 -10.55
CA HIS A 73 -3.69 1.43 -10.26
C HIS A 73 -4.28 1.72 -8.87
N GLY A 74 -3.46 2.29 -7.98
CA GLY A 74 -3.84 2.70 -6.63
C GLY A 74 -4.01 1.58 -5.59
N VAL A 75 -3.86 0.29 -5.95
CA VAL A 75 -4.03 -0.82 -5.00
C VAL A 75 -2.84 -0.89 -4.03
N PRO A 76 -3.05 -0.80 -2.71
CA PRO A 76 -1.95 -0.90 -1.74
C PRO A 76 -1.31 -2.29 -1.75
N MET A 77 0.02 -2.34 -1.62
CA MET A 77 0.77 -3.58 -1.51
C MET A 77 2.00 -3.42 -0.64
N THR A 78 2.51 -4.55 -0.14
CA THR A 78 3.82 -4.63 0.50
C THR A 78 4.77 -5.38 -0.42
N VAL A 79 6.06 -5.15 -0.23
CA VAL A 79 7.12 -5.87 -0.94
C VAL A 79 7.99 -6.57 0.10
N LYS A 80 8.41 -7.80 -0.21
CA LYS A 80 9.38 -8.50 0.62
C LYS A 80 10.69 -7.69 0.63
N GLU A 81 11.18 -7.34 1.80
CA GLU A 81 12.29 -6.38 1.96
C GLU A 81 13.64 -6.85 1.36
N ASN A 82 13.77 -8.15 1.05
CA ASN A 82 14.95 -8.69 0.39
C ASN A 82 15.11 -8.23 -1.08
N PHE A 83 14.21 -7.40 -1.60
CA PHE A 83 14.33 -6.72 -2.88
C PHE A 83 14.78 -5.27 -2.67
N ASN A 84 15.74 -4.82 -3.49
CA ASN A 84 16.20 -3.43 -3.45
C ASN A 84 15.12 -2.51 -4.01
N ILE A 85 14.58 -1.63 -3.15
CA ILE A 85 13.69 -0.54 -3.55
C ILE A 85 14.45 0.77 -3.36
N ALA A 86 14.48 1.60 -4.40
CA ALA A 86 15.18 2.87 -4.36
C ALA A 86 14.67 3.73 -3.18
N GLY A 87 15.60 4.25 -2.38
CA GLY A 87 15.29 5.09 -1.20
C GLY A 87 14.87 4.32 0.06
N GLN A 88 14.74 2.99 0.02
CA GLN A 88 14.37 2.17 1.17
C GLN A 88 15.56 1.34 1.69
N PRO A 89 15.56 0.95 2.98
CA PRO A 89 16.55 0.01 3.49
C PRO A 89 16.39 -1.36 2.83
N SER A 90 17.50 -2.08 2.70
CA SER A 90 17.49 -3.51 2.39
C SER A 90 18.56 -4.22 3.20
N THR A 91 18.13 -5.22 3.96
CA THR A 91 18.92 -6.01 4.92
C THR A 91 18.97 -7.48 4.52
N TRP A 92 18.15 -7.90 3.55
CA TRP A 92 17.98 -9.30 3.13
C TRP A 92 17.60 -10.25 4.26
N GLY A 93 17.07 -9.72 5.37
CA GLY A 93 16.80 -10.49 6.58
C GLY A 93 18.05 -10.84 7.41
N VAL A 94 19.21 -10.22 7.13
CA VAL A 94 20.44 -10.37 7.90
C VAL A 94 20.48 -9.29 9.00
N PRO A 95 20.45 -9.66 10.30
CA PRO A 95 20.38 -8.69 11.39
C PRO A 95 21.52 -7.66 11.40
N ASP A 96 22.73 -8.07 11.03
CA ASP A 96 23.93 -7.21 11.05
C ASP A 96 23.92 -6.12 9.97
N LEU A 97 23.01 -6.21 9.00
CA LEU A 97 22.85 -5.22 7.94
C LEU A 97 21.80 -4.14 8.28
N LYS A 98 21.15 -4.24 9.45
CA LYS A 98 20.32 -3.17 9.98
C LYS A 98 21.21 -1.95 10.24
N LYS A 99 21.04 -0.90 9.44
CA LYS A 99 21.68 0.40 9.64
C LYS A 99 20.89 1.26 10.61
#